data_AF-A0AAV3R6B6-F1
#
_entry.id   AF-A0AAV3R6B6-F1
#
_cell.length_a   1.000
_cell.length_b   1.000
_cell.length_c   1.000
_cell.angle_alpha   90.00
_cell.angle_beta   90.00
_cell.angle_gamma   90.00
#
_symmetry.space_group_name_H-M   'P 1'
#
loop_
_entity.id
_entity.type
_entity.pdbx_description
1 polymer ?
#
loop_
_entity_poly.entity_id
_entity_poly.type
_entity_poly.pdbx_seq_one_letter_code
_entity_poly.pdbx_strand_id
1 'polypeptide(L)'
;MLTEFFHMNLSDVEARKLNCLYKDFPVHYVWDSHRRIWTRRKRGVVVGRLYTVNPSEDERYYLRILLLNVRSPTSFTYLLTVDGITYETN
;
A
#
# COMPACT_ATOMS: atom_id res chain seq x y z
N MET A 1 -4.06 7.24 -4.14
CA MET A 1 -4.35 6.18 -3.15
C MET A 1 -3.13 5.27 -2.98
N LEU A 2 -2.75 4.46 -3.98
CA LEU A 2 -1.58 3.56 -3.86
C LEU A 2 -0.22 4.29 -3.91
N THR A 3 0.01 5.12 -4.93
CA THR A 3 1.24 5.92 -5.03
C THR A 3 1.46 6.82 -3.81
N GLU A 4 0.38 7.40 -3.31
CA GLU A 4 0.42 8.18 -2.08
C GLU A 4 0.72 7.32 -0.85
N PHE A 5 0.23 6.07 -0.80
CA PHE A 5 0.61 5.16 0.28
C PHE A 5 2.12 4.88 0.27
N PHE A 6 2.73 4.70 -0.91
CA PHE A 6 4.18 4.59 -1.04
C PHE A 6 4.89 5.85 -0.54
N HIS A 7 4.37 7.03 -0.92
CA HIS A 7 4.89 8.30 -0.45
C HIS A 7 4.81 8.40 1.09
N MET A 8 3.67 8.06 1.70
CA MET A 8 3.52 8.06 3.15
C MET A 8 4.51 7.12 3.83
N ASN A 9 4.73 5.92 3.30
CA ASN A 9 5.73 4.98 3.83
C ASN A 9 7.17 5.50 3.68
N LEU A 10 7.40 6.47 2.80
CA LEU A 10 8.71 7.11 2.64
C LEU A 10 8.87 8.31 3.57
N SER A 11 7.88 9.21 3.60
CA SER A 11 8.00 10.56 4.19
C SER A 11 7.40 10.69 5.59
N ASP A 12 6.30 9.98 5.89
CA ASP A 12 5.60 10.10 7.17
C ASP A 12 6.25 9.17 8.21
N VAL A 13 6.79 9.76 9.28
CA VAL A 13 7.48 9.03 10.37
C VAL A 13 6.58 7.96 10.98
N GLU A 14 5.28 8.18 10.98
CA GLU A 14 4.34 7.40 11.76
C GLU A 14 3.74 6.29 10.92
N ALA A 15 3.53 6.53 9.62
CA ALA A 15 3.31 5.48 8.63
C ALA A 15 4.47 4.48 8.61
N ARG A 16 5.72 4.97 8.70
CA ARG A 16 6.91 4.11 8.82
C ARG A 16 6.91 3.29 10.11
N LYS A 17 6.59 3.90 11.25
CA LYS A 17 6.51 3.19 12.54
C LYS A 17 5.40 2.13 12.55
N LEU A 18 4.26 2.41 11.91
CA LEU A 18 3.15 1.46 11.81
C LEU A 18 3.53 0.21 11.02
N ASN A 19 4.42 0.34 10.03
CA ASN A 19 4.95 -0.76 9.22
C ASN A 19 3.83 -1.68 8.68
N CYS A 20 2.78 -1.09 8.12
CA CYS A 20 1.55 -1.80 7.79
C CYS A 20 1.53 -2.36 6.36
N LEU A 21 0.71 -3.39 6.16
CA LEU A 21 0.28 -3.80 4.82
C LEU A 21 -0.73 -2.79 4.28
N TYR A 22 -0.92 -2.78 2.95
CA TYR A 22 -1.87 -1.85 2.34
C TYR A 22 -3.31 -2.05 2.85
N LYS A 23 -3.71 -3.30 3.13
CA LYS A 23 -5.04 -3.62 3.69
C LYS A 23 -5.26 -3.04 5.09
N ASP A 24 -4.20 -2.83 5.86
CA ASP A 24 -4.29 -2.36 7.25
C ASP A 24 -4.19 -0.83 7.33
N PHE A 25 -3.61 -0.20 6.30
CA PHE A 25 -3.40 1.24 6.27
C PHE A 25 -4.67 2.08 6.47
N PRO A 26 -5.84 1.73 5.90
CA PRO A 26 -7.09 2.47 6.13
C PRO A 26 -7.62 2.44 7.57
N VAL A 27 -7.12 1.53 8.42
CA VAL A 27 -7.39 1.54 9.85
C VAL A 27 -6.84 2.82 10.48
N HIS A 28 -5.68 3.28 10.02
CA HIS A 28 -4.94 4.41 10.59
C HIS A 28 -5.07 5.70 9.79
N TYR A 29 -5.36 5.61 8.49
CA TYR A 29 -5.45 6.76 7.58
C TYR A 29 -6.77 6.78 6.81
N VAL A 30 -7.17 7.98 6.38
CA VAL A 30 -8.35 8.23 5.53
C VAL A 30 -7.89 8.90 4.25
N TRP A 31 -8.39 8.41 3.12
CA TRP A 31 -8.11 8.99 1.80
C TRP A 31 -8.95 10.26 1.62
N ASP A 32 -8.27 11.39 1.44
CA ASP A 32 -8.89 12.64 1.00
C ASP A 32 -8.87 12.66 -0.54
N SER A 33 -10.02 12.45 -1.16
CA SER A 33 -10.13 12.40 -2.61
C SER A 33 -9.94 13.76 -3.29
N HIS A 34 -10.20 14.86 -2.58
CA HIS A 34 -10.06 16.21 -3.11
C HIS A 34 -8.58 16.61 -3.16
N ARG A 35 -7.87 16.40 -2.05
CA ARG A 35 -6.43 16.69 -1.95
C ARG A 35 -5.55 15.59 -2.52
N ARG A 36 -6.13 14.41 -2.77
CA ARG A 36 -5.43 13.19 -3.21
C ARG A 36 -4.31 12.78 -2.25
N ILE A 37 -4.53 12.93 -0.95
CA ILE A 37 -3.57 12.57 0.10
C ILE A 37 -4.19 11.60 1.12
N TRP A 38 -3.33 10.89 1.85
CA TRP A 38 -3.74 10.19 3.06
C TRP A 38 -3.60 11.10 4.27
N THR A 39 -4.62 11.14 5.11
CA THR A 39 -4.60 11.90 6.37
C THR A 39 -4.80 10.98 7.56
N ARG A 40 -4.20 11.30 8.70
CA ARG A 40 -4.39 10.53 9.95
C ARG A 40 -5.87 10.43 10.28
N ARG A 41 -6.35 9.21 10.50
CA ARG A 41 -7.71 8.96 10.97
C ARG A 41 -7.85 9.50 12.39
N LYS A 42 -8.86 10.33 12.62
CA LYS A 42 -9.17 10.88 13.95
C LYS A 42 -10.18 10.03 14.72
N ARG A 43 -11.10 9.32 14.02
CA ARG A 43 -12.21 8.55 14.60
C ARG A 43 -12.63 7.37 13.71
N GLY A 44 -13.29 6.39 14.32
CA GLY A 44 -13.87 5.20 13.66
C GLY A 44 -12.92 4.01 13.58
N VAL A 45 -13.48 2.80 13.55
CA VAL A 45 -12.75 1.55 13.31
C VAL A 45 -13.17 1.01 11.94
N VAL A 46 -12.20 0.69 11.09
CA VAL A 46 -12.44 0.16 9.75
C VAL A 46 -11.54 -1.05 9.55
N VAL A 47 -12.08 -2.12 8.99
CA VAL A 47 -11.27 -3.21 8.43
C VAL A 47 -11.05 -2.87 6.96
N GLY A 48 -9.82 -2.56 6.57
CA GLY A 48 -9.51 -2.23 5.20
C GLY A 48 -9.69 -3.45 4.29
N ARG A 49 -10.60 -3.33 3.31
CA ARG A 49 -10.84 -4.35 2.29
C ARG A 49 -10.23 -3.84 0.99
N LEU A 50 -9.24 -4.55 0.45
CA LEU A 50 -8.83 -4.36 -0.94
C LEU A 50 -9.90 -4.95 -1.87
N TYR A 51 -10.18 -4.29 -2.99
CA TYR A 51 -11.07 -4.76 -4.05
C TYR A 51 -10.74 -6.17 -4.51
N THR A 52 -11.75 -7.04 -4.62
CA THR A 52 -11.60 -8.38 -5.20
C THR A 52 -11.05 -8.24 -6.62
N VAL A 53 -9.97 -8.96 -6.92
CA VAL A 53 -9.34 -9.00 -8.24
C VAL A 53 -9.38 -10.45 -8.71
N ASN A 54 -9.81 -10.69 -9.95
CA ASN A 54 -9.84 -12.03 -10.54
C ASN A 54 -8.40 -12.45 -10.92
N PRO A 55 -7.99 -13.71 -10.69
CA PRO A 55 -6.72 -14.23 -11.23
C PRO A 55 -6.50 -13.98 -12.73
N SER A 56 -7.57 -13.84 -13.52
CA SER A 56 -7.49 -13.50 -14.95
C SER A 56 -7.06 -12.05 -15.22
N GLU A 57 -7.01 -11.18 -14.21
CA GLU A 57 -6.56 -9.78 -14.31
C GLU A 57 -5.04 -9.63 -14.09
N ASP A 58 -4.30 -10.72 -14.23
CA ASP A 58 -2.84 -10.82 -14.35
C ASP A 58 -2.06 -9.82 -13.46
N GLU A 59 -1.53 -8.73 -14.03
CA GLU A 59 -0.80 -7.68 -13.30
C GLU A 59 -1.50 -7.20 -12.02
N ARG A 60 -2.81 -6.96 -12.08
CA ARG A 60 -3.57 -6.49 -10.91
C ARG A 60 -3.67 -7.56 -9.84
N TYR A 61 -3.79 -8.82 -10.26
CA TYR A 61 -3.86 -9.94 -9.32
C TYR A 61 -2.54 -10.07 -8.58
N TYR A 62 -1.40 -10.07 -9.29
CA TYR A 62 -0.09 -10.14 -8.65
C TYR A 62 0.19 -8.92 -7.77
N LEU A 63 -0.13 -7.72 -8.24
CA LEU A 63 0.02 -6.51 -7.43
C LEU A 63 -0.80 -6.59 -6.14
N ARG A 64 -2.04 -7.11 -6.21
CA ARG A 64 -2.85 -7.33 -5.01
C ARG A 64 -2.15 -8.30 -4.05
N ILE A 65 -1.61 -9.41 -4.54
CA ILE A 65 -0.89 -10.37 -3.70
C ILE A 65 0.33 -9.71 -3.03
N LEU A 66 1.12 -8.93 -3.77
CA LEU A 66 2.26 -8.19 -3.22
C LEU A 66 1.82 -7.21 -2.12
N LEU A 67 0.78 -6.42 -2.36
CA LEU A 67 0.26 -5.45 -1.38
C LEU A 67 -0.37 -6.11 -0.13
N LEU A 68 -0.72 -7.39 -0.21
CA LEU A 68 -1.21 -8.18 0.92
C LEU A 68 -0.10 -8.79 1.77
N ASN A 69 1.14 -8.85 1.26
CA ASN A 69 2.25 -9.55 1.92
C ASN A 69 3.47 -8.66 2.20
N VAL A 70 3.66 -7.57 1.43
CA VAL A 70 4.77 -6.64 1.59
C VAL A 70 4.37 -5.47 2.48
N ARG A 71 5.07 -5.30 3.61
CA ARG A 71 4.84 -4.21 4.57
C ARG A 71 5.56 -2.94 4.15
N SER A 72 4.85 -1.82 4.30
CA SER A 72 5.34 -0.46 4.05
C SER A 72 6.22 -0.28 2.80
N PRO A 73 5.78 -0.77 1.62
CA PRO A 73 6.53 -0.53 0.39
C PRO A 73 6.59 0.97 0.08
N THR A 74 7.73 1.41 -0.45
CA THR A 74 8.01 2.83 -0.75
C THR A 74 8.00 3.14 -2.25
N SER A 75 7.91 2.13 -3.11
CA SER A 75 7.80 2.28 -4.56
C SER A 75 7.35 0.96 -5.21
N PHE A 76 7.06 1.00 -6.52
CA PHE A 76 6.87 -0.23 -7.30
C PHE A 76 8.17 -1.03 -7.39
N THR A 77 9.32 -0.38 -7.58
CA THR A 77 10.62 -1.05 -7.58
C THR A 77 10.86 -1.80 -6.28
N TYR A 78 10.47 -1.23 -5.13
CA TYR A 78 10.55 -1.92 -3.85
C TYR A 78 9.74 -3.23 -3.84
N LEU A 79 8.56 -3.26 -4.46
CA LEU A 79 7.76 -4.47 -4.59
C LEU A 79 8.41 -5.54 -5.47
N LEU A 80 9.30 -5.12 -6.38
CA LEU A 80 10.06 -6.00 -7.26
C LEU A 80 11.40 -6.42 -6.68
N THR A 81 11.76 -5.94 -5.48
CA THR A 81 13.02 -6.30 -4.82
C THR A 81 12.77 -7.40 -3.79
N VAL A 82 13.39 -8.57 -3.99
CA VAL A 82 13.37 -9.69 -3.04
C VAL A 82 14.82 -9.99 -2.66
N ASP A 83 15.10 -10.02 -1.35
CA ASP A 83 16.46 -10.25 -0.81
C ASP A 83 17.56 -9.35 -1.43
N GLY A 84 17.19 -8.11 -1.76
CA GLY A 84 18.10 -7.13 -2.36
C GLY A 84 18.27 -7.25 -3.88
N ILE A 85 17.63 -8.22 -4.52
CA ILE A 85 17.64 -8.42 -5.96
C ILE A 85 16.35 -7.86 -6.56
N THR A 86 16.48 -6.91 -7.49
CA THR A 86 15.34 -6.33 -8.22
C THR A 86 15.08 -7.13 -9.49
N TYR A 87 13.83 -7.54 -9.67
CA TYR A 87 13.38 -8.27 -10.86
C TYR A 87 12.67 -7.32 -11.83
N GLU A 88 13.02 -7.38 -13.12
CA GLU A 88 12.36 -6.59 -14.15
C GLU A 88 11.03 -7.25 -14.55
N THR A 89 10.05 -6.41 -14.89
CA THR A 89 8.80 -6.84 -15.52
C THR A 89 8.95 -6.69 -17.04
N ASN A 90 8.64 -7.74 -17.80
CA ASN A 90 8.67 -7.75 -19.27
C ASN A 90 7.57 -6.89 -19.89
#